data_AF-A0A3D2VC69-F1
#
_entry.id   AF-A0A3D2VC69-F1
#
_cell.length_a   1.000
_cell.length_b   1.000
_cell.length_c   1.000
_cell.angle_alpha   90.00
_cell.angle_beta   90.00
_cell.angle_gamma   90.00
#
_symmetry.space_group_name_H-M   'P 1'
#
loop_
_entity.id
_entity.type
_entity.pdbx_description
1 polymer ?
#
loop_
_entity_poly.entity_id
_entity_poly.type
_entity_poly.pdbx_seq_one_letter_code
_entity_poly.pdbx_strand_id
1 'polypeptide(L)'
;MIRVLDDSPILPKELFRLLNWAGHYYHHPIGDVMQTALPALLRRDRPAEPKAIYHWRICDAGRKRLGTIPAGHGAQRRALSFLAAADETGLASGDLSSEVNSAASVLTRLESQGFIEKVTPVPSAPSGTAEVPPPLNPAQQAACSALDKAQNSYKPFLLDGVTGSGKTEV
;
A
#
# COMPACT_ATOMS: atom_id res chain seq x y z
N MET A 1 -0.82 -16.61 29.67
CA MET A 1 -2.28 -16.62 29.48
C MET A 1 -2.51 -16.95 28.00
N ILE A 2 -3.27 -18.00 27.69
CA ILE A 2 -3.58 -18.41 26.30
C ILE A 2 -4.84 -17.64 25.89
N ARG A 3 -4.87 -17.10 24.66
CA ARG A 3 -6.03 -16.40 24.10
C ARG A 3 -6.16 -16.68 22.61
N VAL A 4 -7.36 -16.54 22.08
CA VAL A 4 -7.65 -16.55 20.63
C VAL A 4 -7.31 -15.17 20.07
N LEU A 5 -6.60 -15.12 18.94
CA LEU A 5 -6.15 -13.86 18.32
C LEU A 5 -7.06 -13.38 17.20
N ASP A 6 -7.69 -14.30 16.48
CA ASP A 6 -8.53 -14.01 15.31
C ASP A 6 -9.91 -14.65 15.49
N ASP A 7 -10.96 -13.86 15.26
CA ASP A 7 -12.36 -14.34 15.32
C ASP A 7 -12.77 -15.15 14.08
N SER A 8 -11.95 -15.08 13.01
CA SER A 8 -12.19 -15.79 11.75
C SER A 8 -10.87 -16.22 11.10
N PRO A 9 -10.89 -17.23 10.20
CA PRO A 9 -9.67 -17.70 9.54
C PRO A 9 -8.99 -16.62 8.70
N ILE A 10 -7.71 -16.36 8.96
CA ILE A 10 -6.88 -15.42 8.19
C ILE A 10 -6.45 -15.97 6.82
N LEU A 11 -6.56 -17.27 6.61
CA LEU A 11 -6.24 -17.94 5.34
C LEU A 11 -7.52 -18.35 4.62
N PRO A 12 -7.65 -18.04 3.31
CA PRO A 12 -8.68 -18.63 2.46
C PRO A 12 -8.65 -20.16 2.51
N LYS A 13 -9.82 -20.79 2.41
CA LYS A 13 -9.99 -22.24 2.53
C LYS A 13 -9.14 -23.02 1.51
N GLU A 14 -9.04 -22.49 0.31
CA GLU A 14 -8.30 -23.05 -0.82
C GLU A 14 -6.79 -23.02 -0.54
N LEU A 15 -6.29 -21.90 -0.02
CA LEU A 15 -4.89 -21.75 0.39
C LEU A 15 -4.57 -22.66 1.57
N PHE A 16 -5.45 -22.76 2.57
CA PHE A 16 -5.27 -23.67 3.69
C PHE A 16 -5.16 -25.13 3.22
N ARG A 17 -6.00 -25.56 2.27
CA ARG A 17 -5.93 -26.90 1.66
C ARG A 17 -4.61 -27.11 0.90
N LEU A 18 -4.17 -26.13 0.11
CA LEU A 18 -2.91 -26.18 -0.62
C LEU A 18 -1.72 -26.33 0.33
N LEU A 19 -1.68 -25.55 1.42
CA LEU A 19 -0.60 -25.59 2.41
C LEU A 19 -0.57 -26.92 3.17
N ASN A 20 -1.73 -27.47 3.52
CA ASN A 20 -1.81 -28.82 4.08
C ASN A 20 -1.26 -29.86 3.11
N TRP A 21 -1.70 -29.82 1.85
CA TRP A 21 -1.17 -30.72 0.82
C TRP A 21 0.34 -30.58 0.67
N ALA A 22 0.86 -29.35 0.62
CA ALA A 22 2.30 -29.08 0.49
C ALA A 22 3.09 -29.63 1.68
N GLY A 23 2.62 -29.43 2.92
CA GLY A 23 3.27 -29.97 4.12
C GLY A 23 3.37 -31.50 4.11
N HIS A 24 2.29 -32.18 3.69
CA HIS A 24 2.29 -33.64 3.55
C HIS A 24 3.19 -34.09 2.39
N TYR A 25 3.07 -33.48 1.21
CA TYR A 25 3.79 -33.88 0.01
C TYR A 25 5.30 -33.67 0.14
N TYR A 26 5.72 -32.52 0.69
CA TYR A 26 7.13 -32.20 0.91
C TYR A 26 7.67 -32.66 2.27
N HIS A 27 6.87 -33.40 3.07
CA HIS A 27 7.25 -33.90 4.40
C HIS A 27 7.83 -32.82 5.33
N HIS A 28 7.25 -31.61 5.31
CA HIS A 28 7.69 -30.49 6.14
C HIS A 28 6.76 -30.29 7.35
N PRO A 29 7.27 -29.94 8.54
CA PRO A 29 6.43 -29.60 9.70
C PRO A 29 5.35 -28.57 9.35
N ILE A 30 4.08 -28.92 9.63
CA ILE A 30 2.93 -28.11 9.22
C ILE A 30 2.92 -26.71 9.85
N GLY A 31 3.43 -26.59 11.08
CA GLY A 31 3.56 -25.29 11.76
C GLY A 31 4.45 -24.32 10.98
N ASP A 32 5.58 -24.79 10.48
CA ASP A 32 6.52 -23.96 9.71
C ASP A 32 5.98 -23.61 8.33
N VAL A 33 5.27 -24.53 7.67
CA VAL A 33 4.60 -24.29 6.39
C VAL A 33 3.58 -23.15 6.53
N MET A 34 2.73 -23.23 7.56
CA MET A 34 1.71 -22.21 7.83
C MET A 34 2.34 -20.86 8.19
N GLN A 35 3.35 -20.85 9.06
CA GLN A 35 4.07 -19.63 9.43
C GLN A 35 4.76 -18.99 8.23
N THR A 36 5.38 -19.78 7.36
CA THR A 36 6.10 -19.28 6.17
C THR A 36 5.15 -18.61 5.17
N ALA A 37 3.93 -19.16 5.01
CA ALA A 37 2.92 -18.59 4.12
C ALA A 37 2.38 -17.22 4.60
N LEU A 38 2.45 -16.93 5.90
CA LEU A 38 1.95 -15.67 6.46
C LEU A 38 2.98 -14.54 6.35
N PRO A 39 2.54 -13.29 6.05
CA PRO A 39 3.35 -12.09 6.23
C PRO A 39 3.94 -11.99 7.64
N ALA A 40 5.17 -11.50 7.77
CA ALA A 40 5.90 -11.46 9.04
C ALA A 40 5.13 -10.75 10.18
N LEU A 41 4.31 -9.75 9.86
CA LEU A 41 3.50 -9.03 10.85
C LEU A 41 2.34 -9.86 11.40
N LEU A 42 1.76 -10.77 10.59
CA LEU A 42 0.67 -11.67 10.99
C LEU A 42 1.17 -12.90 11.76
N ARG A 43 2.48 -13.15 11.79
CA ARG A 43 3.10 -14.20 12.62
C ARG A 43 3.23 -13.79 14.10
N ARG A 44 2.99 -12.51 14.40
CA ARG A 44 3.14 -11.93 15.73
C ARG A 44 1.75 -11.78 16.37
N ASP A 45 1.73 -11.67 17.70
CA ASP A 45 0.54 -11.38 18.49
C ASP A 45 0.09 -9.92 18.27
N ARG A 46 -0.48 -9.64 17.09
CA ARG A 46 -1.02 -8.35 16.68
C ARG A 46 -2.26 -8.55 15.81
N PRO A 47 -3.23 -7.62 15.86
CA PRO A 47 -4.38 -7.65 14.98
C PRO A 47 -3.98 -7.64 13.50
N ALA A 48 -4.71 -8.40 12.67
CA ALA A 48 -4.60 -8.40 11.21
C ALA A 48 -5.26 -7.17 10.57
N GLU A 49 -5.04 -5.99 11.15
CA GLU A 49 -5.65 -4.74 10.71
C GLU A 49 -4.67 -3.93 9.86
N PRO A 50 -5.11 -3.34 8.73
CA PRO A 50 -4.31 -2.40 7.99
C PRO A 50 -3.92 -1.24 8.89
N LYS A 51 -2.65 -0.85 8.86
CA LYS A 51 -2.24 0.38 9.52
C LYS A 51 -2.92 1.55 8.83
N ALA A 52 -3.74 2.30 9.56
CA ALA A 52 -4.32 3.53 9.04
C ALA A 52 -3.21 4.45 8.54
N ILE A 53 -3.22 4.74 7.24
CA ILE A 53 -2.37 5.75 6.63
C ILE A 53 -3.08 7.08 6.85
N TYR A 54 -2.37 8.05 7.43
CA TYR A 54 -2.88 9.39 7.63
C TYR A 54 -1.97 10.39 6.91
N HIS A 55 -2.60 11.46 6.43
CA HIS A 55 -1.92 12.66 5.99
C HIS A 55 -2.02 13.74 7.06
N TRP A 56 -1.05 14.64 7.07
CA TRP A 56 -1.13 15.87 7.81
C TRP A 56 -1.81 16.92 6.93
N ARG A 57 -2.80 17.63 7.48
CA ARG A 57 -3.45 18.76 6.82
C ARG A 57 -3.24 20.01 7.67
N ILE A 58 -3.07 21.17 7.02
CA ILE A 58 -3.02 22.46 7.71
C ILE A 58 -4.42 22.93 8.09
N CYS A 59 -4.61 23.30 9.35
CA CYS A 59 -5.87 23.90 9.83
C CYS A 59 -5.88 25.41 9.58
N ASP A 60 -7.04 26.06 9.74
CA ASP A 60 -7.16 27.53 9.63
C ASP A 60 -6.22 28.28 10.56
N ALA A 61 -6.05 27.78 11.79
CA ALA A 61 -5.10 28.34 12.75
C ALA A 61 -3.65 28.26 12.23
N GLY A 62 -3.29 27.16 11.58
CA GLY A 62 -1.99 26.98 10.91
C GLY A 62 -1.81 27.94 9.73
N ARG A 63 -2.84 28.15 8.90
CA ARG A 63 -2.81 29.10 7.78
C ARG A 63 -2.59 30.53 8.27
N LYS A 64 -3.31 30.95 9.31
CA LYS A 64 -3.10 32.26 9.96
C LYS A 64 -1.70 32.38 10.58
N ARG A 65 -1.22 31.30 11.20
CA ARG A 65 0.11 31.28 11.81
C ARG A 65 1.21 31.43 10.76
N LEU A 66 1.09 30.79 9.59
CA LEU A 66 2.09 30.80 8.52
C LEU A 66 2.55 32.23 8.15
N GLY A 67 1.62 33.20 8.12
CA GLY A 67 1.93 34.61 7.83
C GLY A 67 2.64 35.38 8.95
N THR A 68 2.75 34.82 10.16
CA THR A 68 3.29 35.48 11.36
C THR A 68 4.43 34.69 12.04
N ILE A 69 4.95 33.63 11.39
CA ILE A 69 6.03 32.80 11.95
C ILE A 69 7.33 33.62 12.04
N PRO A 70 7.97 33.70 13.22
CA PRO A 70 9.28 34.34 13.36
C PRO A 70 10.37 33.65 12.53
N ALA A 71 11.35 34.42 12.06
CA ALA A 71 12.44 33.93 11.20
C ALA A 71 13.24 32.75 11.80
N GLY A 72 13.32 32.64 13.14
CA GLY A 72 13.99 31.54 13.84
C GLY A 72 13.30 30.17 13.76
N HIS A 73 12.08 30.08 13.21
CA HIS A 73 11.31 28.84 13.12
C HIS A 73 11.21 28.31 11.68
N GLY A 74 12.34 28.30 10.96
CA GLY A 74 12.39 27.90 9.54
C GLY A 74 11.77 26.55 9.23
N ALA A 75 11.95 25.54 10.09
CA ALA A 75 11.39 24.20 9.89
C ALA A 75 9.84 24.17 10.00
N GLN A 76 9.26 24.89 10.97
CA GLN A 76 7.80 25.02 11.09
C GLN A 76 7.21 25.79 9.91
N ARG A 77 7.86 26.88 9.52
CA ARG A 77 7.45 27.68 8.36
C ARG A 77 7.42 26.82 7.10
N ARG A 78 8.47 26.02 6.88
CA ARG A 78 8.58 25.12 5.73
C ARG A 78 7.50 24.02 5.77
N ALA A 79 7.33 23.32 6.89
CA ALA A 79 6.29 22.31 7.03
C ALA A 79 4.88 22.86 6.72
N LEU A 80 4.52 23.99 7.32
CA LEU A 80 3.21 24.62 7.10
C LEU A 80 3.04 25.14 5.66
N SER A 81 4.11 25.56 4.97
CA SER A 81 4.01 25.99 3.57
C SER A 81 3.79 24.81 2.61
N PHE A 82 4.46 23.67 2.83
CA PHE A 82 4.16 22.45 2.07
C PHE A 82 2.73 21.96 2.32
N LEU A 83 2.29 21.95 3.58
CA LEU A 83 0.93 21.56 3.93
C LEU A 83 -0.13 22.51 3.37
N ALA A 84 0.16 23.81 3.29
CA ALA A 84 -0.72 24.78 2.64
C ALA A 84 -0.80 24.58 1.12
N ALA A 85 0.28 24.15 0.47
CA ALA A 85 0.27 23.84 -0.95
C ALA A 85 -0.52 22.56 -1.28
N ALA A 86 -0.56 21.59 -0.36
CA ALA A 86 -1.33 20.35 -0.51
C ALA A 86 -2.83 20.49 -0.17
N ASP A 87 -3.22 21.61 0.44
CA ASP A 87 -4.61 21.97 0.76
C ASP A 87 -5.37 20.83 1.48
N GLU A 88 -6.59 20.50 1.04
CA GLU A 88 -7.45 19.49 1.69
C GLU A 88 -6.91 18.07 1.62
N THR A 89 -6.02 17.76 0.66
CA THR A 89 -5.48 16.40 0.50
C THR A 89 -4.44 16.04 1.56
N GLY A 90 -3.77 17.04 2.12
CA GLY A 90 -2.67 16.86 3.07
C GLY A 90 -1.48 16.10 2.48
N LEU A 91 -0.45 15.88 3.31
CA LEU A 91 0.77 15.17 2.92
C LEU A 91 1.10 14.04 3.89
N ALA A 92 1.66 12.94 3.37
CA ALA A 92 2.20 11.90 4.21
C ALA A 92 3.42 12.40 4.98
N SER A 93 3.69 11.79 6.15
CA SER A 93 4.88 12.13 6.93
C SER A 93 6.19 11.87 6.17
N GLY A 94 6.18 10.91 5.23
CA GLY A 94 7.33 10.60 4.37
C GLY A 94 7.68 11.74 3.43
N ASP A 95 6.67 12.30 2.75
CA ASP A 95 6.85 13.39 1.78
C ASP A 95 7.38 14.67 2.45
N LEU A 96 7.03 14.90 3.71
CA LEU A 96 7.53 16.03 4.49
C LEU A 96 8.95 15.81 5.01
N SER A 97 9.38 14.55 5.15
CA SER A 97 10.69 14.21 5.71
C SER A 97 11.86 14.50 4.77
N SER A 98 11.62 14.49 3.45
CA SER A 98 12.62 14.90 2.45
C SER A 98 12.86 16.41 2.45
N GLU A 99 11.84 17.19 2.82
CA GLU A 99 11.87 18.65 2.69
C GLU A 99 12.15 19.39 4.02
N VAL A 100 11.81 18.77 5.15
CA VAL A 100 11.87 19.38 6.48
C VAL A 100 12.76 18.57 7.41
N ASN A 101 13.88 19.18 7.85
CA ASN A 101 14.72 18.62 8.89
C ASN A 101 13.93 18.36 10.18
N SER A 102 14.09 17.16 10.75
CA SER A 102 13.37 16.72 11.95
C SER A 102 11.83 16.82 11.81
N ALA A 103 11.30 16.50 10.62
CA ALA A 103 9.87 16.58 10.31
C ALA A 103 8.97 15.98 11.40
N ALA A 104 9.31 14.80 11.94
CA ALA A 104 8.50 14.14 12.96
C ALA A 104 8.27 15.02 14.20
N SER A 105 9.32 15.61 14.79
CA SER A 105 9.19 16.44 16.00
C SER A 105 8.51 17.78 15.70
N VAL A 106 8.73 18.32 14.49
CA VAL A 106 8.04 19.53 14.02
C VAL A 106 6.54 19.27 13.90
N LEU A 107 6.14 18.16 13.29
CA LEU A 107 4.74 17.80 13.09
C LEU A 107 4.03 17.53 14.43
N THR A 108 4.65 16.78 15.35
CA THR A 108 4.11 16.61 16.71
C THR A 108 3.89 17.94 17.42
N ARG A 109 4.84 18.89 17.28
CA ARG A 109 4.69 20.22 17.88
C ARG A 109 3.57 21.02 17.22
N LEU A 110 3.48 21.03 15.89
CA LEU A 110 2.42 21.74 15.17
C LEU A 110 1.03 21.15 15.47
N GLU A 111 0.92 19.82 15.60
CA GLU A 111 -0.31 19.13 16.00
C GLU A 111 -0.72 19.56 17.41
N SER A 112 0.21 19.56 18.38
CA SER A 112 -0.07 19.98 19.76
C SER A 112 -0.50 21.45 19.88
N GLN A 113 -0.12 22.28 18.90
CA GLN A 113 -0.51 23.69 18.80
C GLN A 113 -1.84 23.89 18.05
N GLY A 114 -2.46 22.83 17.53
CA GLY A 114 -3.69 22.91 16.73
C GLY A 114 -3.50 23.53 15.34
N PHE A 115 -2.27 23.57 14.83
CA PHE A 115 -1.97 24.15 13.51
C PHE A 115 -2.13 23.15 12.37
N ILE A 116 -2.03 21.86 12.68
CA ILE A 116 -2.23 20.77 11.74
C ILE A 116 -3.05 19.66 12.41
N GLU A 117 -3.66 18.80 11.60
CA GLU A 117 -4.41 17.65 12.05
C GLU A 117 -4.14 16.43 11.17
N LYS A 118 -4.50 15.25 11.69
CA LYS A 118 -4.45 14.00 10.93
C LYS A 118 -5.75 13.82 10.16
N VAL A 119 -5.65 13.61 8.86
CA VAL A 119 -6.77 13.26 7.99
C VAL A 119 -6.52 11.92 7.33
N THR A 120 -7.58 11.14 7.13
CA THR A 120 -7.50 9.96 6.26
C THR A 120 -7.40 10.47 4.83
N PRO A 121 -6.33 10.14 4.08
CA PRO A 121 -6.23 10.56 2.70
C PRO A 121 -7.41 9.99 1.92
N VAL A 122 -8.08 10.85 1.15
CA VAL A 122 -9.01 10.36 0.14
C VAL A 122 -8.17 9.62 -0.90
N PRO A 123 -8.51 8.38 -1.28
CA PRO A 123 -7.81 7.67 -2.34
C PRO A 123 -7.98 8.45 -3.64
N SER A 124 -7.01 9.30 -3.97
CA SER A 124 -6.90 9.88 -5.30
C SER A 124 -6.43 8.77 -6.22
N ALA A 125 -7.15 8.54 -7.33
CA ALA A 125 -6.69 7.61 -8.35
C ALA A 125 -5.24 7.97 -8.72
N PRO A 126 -4.34 6.97 -8.88
CA PRO A 126 -2.96 7.23 -9.23
C PRO A 126 -2.94 8.13 -10.47
N SER A 127 -2.46 9.36 -10.31
CA SER A 127 -2.37 10.35 -11.39
C SER A 127 -1.15 10.08 -12.27
N GLY A 128 -0.92 8.80 -12.58
CA GLY A 128 -0.03 8.42 -13.66
C GLY A 128 -0.78 8.60 -14.98
N THR A 129 -0.11 9.13 -16.00
CA THR A 129 -0.57 8.95 -17.37
C THR A 129 -0.71 7.45 -17.59
N ALA A 130 -1.94 6.96 -17.77
CA ALA A 130 -2.16 5.58 -18.17
C ALA A 130 -1.41 5.39 -19.49
N GLU A 131 -0.30 4.67 -19.45
CA GLU A 131 0.45 4.32 -20.64
C GLU A 131 -0.48 3.45 -21.50
N VAL A 132 -0.85 3.94 -22.68
CA VAL A 132 -1.74 3.21 -23.57
C VAL A 132 -0.96 2.00 -24.06
N PRO A 133 -1.37 0.76 -23.73
CA PRO A 133 -0.66 -0.41 -24.18
C PRO A 133 -0.69 -0.48 -25.71
N PRO A 134 0.40 -0.91 -26.37
CA PRO A 134 0.42 -1.07 -27.82
C PRO A 134 -0.64 -2.06 -28.28
N PRO A 135 -1.14 -1.94 -29.52
CA PRO A 135 -2.13 -2.88 -30.04
C PRO A 135 -1.53 -4.28 -30.15
N LEU A 136 -2.28 -5.28 -29.66
CA LEU A 136 -1.88 -6.68 -29.73
C LEU A 136 -1.79 -7.16 -31.18
N ASN A 137 -0.76 -7.93 -31.49
CA ASN A 137 -0.64 -8.63 -32.77
C ASN A 137 -1.64 -9.82 -32.85
N PRO A 138 -1.82 -10.43 -34.03
CA PRO A 138 -2.80 -11.51 -34.20
C PRO A 138 -2.57 -12.74 -33.30
N ALA A 139 -1.31 -13.09 -33.00
CA ALA A 139 -0.99 -14.23 -32.14
C ALA A 139 -1.32 -13.94 -30.67
N GLN A 140 -1.03 -12.72 -30.21
CA GLN A 140 -1.39 -12.24 -28.86
C GLN A 140 -2.91 -12.18 -28.69
N GLN A 141 -3.64 -11.62 -29.68
CA GLN A 141 -5.11 -11.58 -29.65
C GLN A 141 -5.72 -12.99 -29.57
N ALA A 142 -5.16 -13.95 -30.32
CA ALA A 142 -5.60 -15.34 -30.25
C ALA A 142 -5.35 -15.97 -28.87
N ALA A 143 -4.21 -15.66 -28.25
CA ALA A 143 -3.89 -16.12 -26.89
C ALA A 143 -4.84 -15.52 -25.84
N CYS A 144 -5.05 -14.21 -25.84
CA CYS A 144 -6.01 -13.54 -24.94
C CYS A 144 -7.42 -14.10 -25.15
N SER A 145 -7.86 -14.27 -26.40
CA SER A 145 -9.18 -14.87 -26.71
C SER A 145 -9.33 -16.30 -26.17
N ALA A 146 -8.26 -17.08 -26.12
CA ALA A 146 -8.28 -18.42 -25.56
C ALA A 146 -8.35 -18.42 -24.03
N LEU A 147 -7.68 -17.46 -23.38
CA LEU A 147 -7.76 -17.24 -21.93
C LEU A 147 -9.16 -16.76 -21.53
N ASP A 148 -9.73 -15.81 -22.27
CA ASP A 148 -11.06 -15.26 -22.02
C ASP A 148 -12.15 -16.32 -22.09
N LYS A 149 -12.06 -17.23 -23.07
CA LYS A 149 -12.99 -18.36 -23.19
C LYS A 149 -12.90 -19.36 -22.03
N ALA A 150 -11.78 -19.41 -21.32
CA ALA A 150 -11.59 -20.29 -20.17
C ALA A 150 -11.90 -19.60 -18.83
N GLN A 151 -12.32 -18.33 -18.84
CA GLN A 151 -12.71 -17.60 -17.63
C GLN A 151 -13.70 -18.42 -16.79
N ASN A 152 -13.53 -18.35 -15.47
CA ASN A 152 -14.34 -19.07 -14.48
C ASN A 152 -14.16 -20.61 -14.46
N SER A 153 -13.16 -21.16 -15.15
CA SER A 153 -12.78 -22.57 -15.05
C SER A 153 -11.26 -22.73 -14.95
N TYR A 154 -10.80 -23.76 -14.25
CA TYR A 154 -9.37 -24.07 -14.20
C TYR A 154 -8.94 -24.77 -15.50
N LYS A 155 -7.98 -24.17 -16.21
CA LYS A 155 -7.31 -24.78 -17.36
C LYS A 155 -5.85 -24.36 -17.39
N PRO A 156 -4.88 -25.30 -17.44
CA PRO A 156 -3.48 -24.96 -17.59
C PRO A 156 -3.20 -24.51 -19.03
N PHE A 157 -2.40 -23.46 -19.18
CA PHE A 157 -1.93 -22.93 -20.46
C PHE A 157 -0.40 -22.85 -20.47
N LEU A 158 0.20 -23.10 -21.63
CA LEU A 158 1.60 -22.79 -21.90
C LEU A 158 1.65 -21.63 -22.88
N LEU A 159 2.16 -20.48 -22.44
CA LEU A 159 2.44 -19.34 -23.31
C LEU A 159 3.89 -19.44 -23.81
N ASP A 160 4.07 -20.10 -24.95
CA ASP A 160 5.39 -20.32 -25.55
C ASP A 160 5.79 -19.16 -26.47
N GLY A 161 7.04 -18.74 -26.38
CA GLY A 161 7.59 -17.65 -27.18
C GLY A 161 9.00 -17.25 -26.75
N VAL A 162 9.80 -16.77 -27.70
CA VAL A 162 11.15 -16.26 -27.44
C VAL A 162 11.12 -14.92 -26.68
N THR A 163 12.23 -14.49 -26.09
CA THR A 163 12.35 -13.14 -25.51
C THR A 163 12.03 -12.08 -26.58
N GLY A 164 11.21 -11.08 -26.23
CA GLY A 164 10.78 -10.06 -27.18
C GLY A 164 9.59 -10.43 -28.07
N SER A 165 9.04 -11.66 -27.97
CA SER A 165 7.82 -12.05 -28.70
C SER A 165 6.53 -11.42 -28.16
N GLY A 166 6.64 -10.61 -27.11
CA GLY A 166 5.52 -9.93 -26.48
C GLY A 166 4.64 -10.82 -25.58
N LYS A 167 5.24 -11.75 -24.80
CA LYS A 167 4.50 -12.59 -23.83
C LYS A 167 3.97 -11.79 -22.63
N THR A 168 4.59 -10.65 -22.32
CA THR A 168 4.21 -9.75 -21.23
C THR A 168 2.97 -8.93 -21.55
N GLU A 169 2.64 -8.81 -22.83
CA GLU A 169 1.51 -8.07 -23.40
C GLU A 169 0.25 -8.94 -23.56
N VAL A 170 0.37 -10.26 -23.42
CA VAL A 170 -0.75 -11.22 -23.39
C VAL A 170 -1.24 -11.37 -21.96
#